data_AF-A0AAU5SMR0-F1
#
_entry.id   AF-A0AAU5SMR0-F1
#
_cell.length_a   1.000
_cell.length_b   1.000
_cell.length_c   1.000
_cell.angle_alpha   90.00
_cell.angle_beta   90.00
_cell.angle_gamma   90.00
#
_symmetry.space_group_name_H-M   'P 1'
#
loop_
_entity.id
_entity.type
_entity.pdbx_description
1 polymer ?
#
loop_
_entity_poly.entity_id
_entity_poly.type
_entity_poly.pdbx_seq_one_letter_code
_entity_poly.pdbx_strand_id
1 'polypeptide(L)'
;MRRRALPWLLVGPLLLLASCTSVPESPEPDDLSPDPAPGQRWQPAPQVSWQWQLTGALDASVKAAVYDVDGFNTSKEQVAALKKAGRKTICYLSTGAWEDFRPDAADFPKELLGKGNGWEGERWLDIRRSAELEPLMAKRFDMCKAKGFDAIEPDNMDGYANSSGFPLTAADQLAYNRLIAKLAHDRGLSVGLKNDLDQIPDLVGDFEFAVNEQCAQYEECERYRPFVAAGKAVFHVEYEGRLREWCPVSQREKLSSLQKKTDLDAWRRWCPPRGEP
;
A
#
# COMPACT_ATOMS: atom_id res chain seq x y z
N MET A 1 -23.03 57.90 -68.47
CA MET A 1 -22.36 57.75 -67.16
C MET A 1 -22.95 56.54 -66.44
N ARG A 2 -22.27 55.38 -66.48
CA ARG A 2 -22.71 54.15 -65.80
C ARG A 2 -21.67 53.77 -64.75
N ARG A 3 -22.11 53.66 -63.49
CA ARG A 3 -21.32 53.33 -62.30
C ARG A 3 -20.98 51.84 -62.30
N ARG A 4 -19.72 51.50 -62.01
CA ARG A 4 -19.26 50.14 -61.68
C ARG A 4 -19.47 49.89 -60.19
N ALA A 5 -20.05 48.75 -59.82
CA ALA A 5 -20.11 48.26 -58.44
C ALA A 5 -19.32 46.94 -58.36
N LEU A 6 -18.48 46.83 -57.33
CA LEU A 6 -17.59 45.70 -57.02
C LEU A 6 -18.30 44.76 -56.03
N PRO A 7 -18.31 43.43 -56.20
CA PRO A 7 -18.86 42.52 -55.21
C PRO A 7 -17.82 42.18 -54.13
N TRP A 8 -18.25 42.29 -52.88
CA TRP A 8 -17.49 41.88 -51.69
C TRP A 8 -17.66 40.37 -51.46
N LEU A 9 -16.55 39.64 -51.36
CA LEU A 9 -16.49 38.25 -50.92
C LEU A 9 -16.39 38.22 -49.38
N LEU A 10 -17.39 37.63 -48.72
CA LEU A 10 -17.38 37.33 -47.29
C LEU A 10 -16.74 35.96 -47.07
N VAL A 11 -15.58 35.92 -46.43
CA VAL A 11 -14.95 34.70 -45.90
C VAL A 11 -15.38 34.55 -44.44
N GLY A 12 -16.17 33.53 -44.13
CA GLY A 12 -16.57 33.18 -42.76
C GLY A 12 -15.52 32.28 -42.07
N PRO A 13 -15.28 32.44 -40.75
CA PRO A 13 -14.30 31.63 -40.04
C PRO A 13 -14.87 30.24 -39.68
N LEU A 14 -14.12 29.18 -40.03
CA LEU A 14 -14.37 27.81 -39.55
C LEU A 14 -13.88 27.71 -38.10
N LEU A 15 -14.80 27.58 -37.14
CA LEU A 15 -14.52 27.25 -35.75
C LEU A 15 -14.37 25.72 -35.62
N LEU A 16 -13.14 25.24 -35.47
CA LEU A 16 -12.84 23.86 -35.07
C LEU A 16 -13.04 23.73 -33.56
N LEU A 17 -14.15 23.13 -33.14
CA LEU A 17 -14.40 22.75 -31.75
C LEU A 17 -13.58 21.51 -31.42
N ALA A 18 -12.44 21.69 -30.74
CA ALA A 18 -11.73 20.58 -30.09
C ALA A 18 -12.54 20.14 -28.86
N SER A 19 -13.27 19.03 -28.99
CA SER A 19 -13.93 18.39 -27.86
C SER A 19 -12.88 17.68 -27.01
N CYS A 20 -12.59 18.24 -25.83
CA CYS A 20 -11.88 17.53 -24.77
C CYS A 20 -12.77 16.37 -24.30
N THR A 21 -12.61 15.20 -24.91
CA THR A 21 -13.22 13.97 -24.38
C THR A 21 -12.38 13.52 -23.19
N SER A 22 -12.84 13.84 -21.98
CA SER A 22 -12.38 13.15 -20.77
C SER A 22 -12.75 11.68 -20.91
N VAL A 23 -11.77 10.79 -20.84
CA VAL A 23 -12.02 9.34 -20.73
C VAL A 23 -12.96 9.13 -19.54
N PRO A 24 -14.11 8.47 -19.71
CA PRO A 24 -14.98 8.15 -18.57
C PRO A 24 -14.19 7.31 -17.58
N GLU A 25 -14.19 7.72 -16.32
CA GLU A 25 -13.61 6.93 -15.24
C GLU A 25 -14.51 5.70 -15.04
N SER A 26 -13.96 4.51 -15.27
CA SER A 26 -14.64 3.24 -15.03
C SER A 26 -15.16 3.19 -13.59
N PRO A 27 -16.44 2.86 -13.35
CA PRO A 27 -16.98 2.83 -12.00
C PRO A 27 -16.27 1.76 -11.18
N GLU A 28 -15.69 2.16 -10.04
CA GLU A 28 -14.99 1.25 -9.14
C GLU A 28 -15.97 0.17 -8.62
N PRO A 29 -15.57 -1.12 -8.65
CA PRO A 29 -16.38 -2.20 -8.13
C PRO A 29 -16.59 -2.01 -6.63
N ASP A 30 -17.81 -2.28 -6.17
CA ASP A 30 -18.11 -2.41 -4.75
C ASP A 30 -17.91 -3.87 -4.31
N ASP A 31 -16.73 -4.41 -4.63
CA ASP A 31 -16.38 -5.79 -4.32
C ASP A 31 -16.08 -5.96 -2.83
N LEU A 32 -16.27 -7.20 -2.38
CA LEU A 32 -15.96 -7.64 -1.02
C LEU A 32 -14.83 -8.66 -1.10
N SER A 33 -13.96 -8.66 -0.10
CA SER A 33 -12.93 -9.70 0.01
C SER A 33 -13.47 -10.83 0.90
N PRO A 34 -13.57 -12.07 0.39
CA PRO A 34 -14.20 -13.16 1.12
C PRO A 34 -13.46 -13.51 2.40
N ASP A 35 -14.20 -14.01 3.39
CA ASP A 35 -13.61 -14.61 4.58
C ASP A 35 -12.79 -15.86 4.21
N PRO A 36 -11.66 -16.11 4.91
CA PRO A 36 -10.93 -17.35 4.73
C PRO A 36 -11.75 -18.55 5.20
N ALA A 37 -11.40 -19.74 4.70
CA ALA A 37 -11.98 -20.97 5.23
C ALA A 37 -11.64 -21.11 6.73
N PRO A 38 -12.49 -21.81 7.53
CA PRO A 38 -12.22 -22.02 8.94
C PRO A 38 -10.82 -22.59 9.20
N GLY A 39 -10.07 -21.93 10.08
CA GLY A 39 -8.70 -22.33 10.42
C GLY A 39 -7.62 -21.85 9.45
N GLN A 40 -7.97 -21.10 8.40
CA GLN A 40 -7.02 -20.45 7.49
C GLN A 40 -6.88 -18.96 7.80
N ARG A 41 -5.70 -18.41 7.51
CA ARG A 41 -5.48 -16.96 7.49
C ARG A 41 -6.06 -16.36 6.21
N TRP A 42 -6.44 -15.09 6.27
CA TRP A 42 -6.99 -14.38 5.12
C TRP A 42 -5.89 -14.08 4.09
N GLN A 43 -6.04 -14.58 2.87
CA GLN A 43 -5.13 -14.29 1.77
C GLN A 43 -5.90 -13.50 0.70
N PRO A 44 -5.61 -12.21 0.48
CA PRO A 44 -6.27 -11.45 -0.58
C PRO A 44 -5.83 -11.96 -1.95
N ALA A 45 -6.79 -12.09 -2.87
CA ALA A 45 -6.53 -12.48 -4.24
C ALA A 45 -5.91 -11.31 -5.05
N PRO A 46 -5.11 -11.59 -6.10
CA PRO A 46 -4.62 -10.55 -7.00
C PRO A 46 -5.75 -9.70 -7.57
N GLN A 47 -5.48 -8.41 -7.77
CA GLN A 47 -6.40 -7.43 -8.36
C GLN A 47 -7.66 -7.14 -7.53
N VAL A 48 -7.73 -7.56 -6.26
CA VAL A 48 -8.77 -7.11 -5.32
C VAL A 48 -8.67 -5.58 -5.12
N SER A 49 -9.81 -4.89 -5.05
CA SER A 49 -9.80 -3.45 -4.80
C SER A 49 -9.36 -3.13 -3.37
N TRP A 50 -8.67 -2.00 -3.19
CA TRP A 50 -8.17 -1.60 -1.89
C TRP A 50 -8.08 -0.08 -1.74
N GLN A 51 -7.97 0.37 -0.50
CA GLN A 51 -7.71 1.76 -0.12
C GLN A 51 -6.58 1.78 0.91
N TRP A 52 -5.56 2.58 0.67
CA TRP A 52 -4.51 2.88 1.64
C TRP A 52 -4.71 4.30 2.17
N GLN A 53 -4.93 4.44 3.47
CA GLN A 53 -5.13 5.73 4.11
C GLN A 53 -4.51 5.74 5.51
N LEU A 54 -3.35 6.37 5.65
CA LEU A 54 -2.61 6.42 6.91
C LEU A 54 -2.80 7.75 7.65
N THR A 55 -3.31 8.78 6.98
CA THR A 55 -3.51 10.10 7.58
C THR A 55 -4.93 10.66 7.34
N GLY A 56 -5.23 11.74 8.06
CA GLY A 56 -6.53 12.42 8.00
C GLY A 56 -7.66 11.62 8.65
N ALA A 57 -8.89 12.11 8.49
CA ALA A 57 -10.07 11.41 8.94
C ALA A 57 -10.40 10.26 7.98
N LEU A 58 -10.58 9.04 8.50
CA LEU A 58 -10.92 7.85 7.72
C LEU A 58 -12.12 8.10 6.80
N ASP A 59 -11.93 7.95 5.48
CA ASP A 59 -13.02 8.01 4.51
C ASP A 59 -13.53 6.59 4.20
N ALA A 60 -14.57 6.18 4.93
CA ALA A 60 -15.24 4.90 4.74
C ALA A 60 -16.22 4.89 3.54
N SER A 61 -16.32 5.98 2.76
CA SER A 61 -17.19 6.04 1.57
C SER A 61 -16.54 5.44 0.32
N VAL A 62 -15.22 5.27 0.32
CA VAL A 62 -14.47 4.63 -0.77
C VAL A 62 -14.93 3.19 -0.96
N LYS A 63 -15.25 2.82 -2.20
CA LYS A 63 -15.62 1.45 -2.57
C LYS A 63 -14.36 0.63 -2.77
N ALA A 64 -13.94 -0.04 -1.71
CA ALA A 64 -12.77 -0.89 -1.69
C ALA A 64 -13.02 -2.11 -0.81
N ALA A 65 -12.70 -3.31 -1.31
CA ALA A 65 -12.82 -4.56 -0.58
C ALA A 65 -11.87 -4.65 0.62
N VAL A 66 -10.73 -3.96 0.54
CA VAL A 66 -9.67 -3.94 1.55
C VAL A 66 -9.34 -2.50 1.97
N TYR A 67 -9.19 -2.27 3.26
CA TYR A 67 -8.73 -1.01 3.83
C TYR A 67 -7.44 -1.24 4.60
N ASP A 68 -6.37 -0.58 4.17
CA ASP A 68 -5.11 -0.50 4.89
C ASP A 68 -5.00 0.88 5.56
N VAL A 69 -4.99 0.88 6.89
CA VAL A 69 -5.16 2.07 7.71
C VAL A 69 -4.22 2.05 8.91
N ASP A 70 -3.87 3.23 9.42
CA ASP A 70 -2.97 3.37 10.56
C ASP A 70 -3.49 2.63 11.80
N GLY A 71 -2.66 1.73 12.33
CA GLY A 71 -3.02 0.85 13.42
C GLY A 71 -3.22 1.55 14.75
N PHE A 72 -2.56 2.68 15.00
CA PHE A 72 -2.72 3.44 16.25
C PHE A 72 -3.91 4.39 16.19
N ASN A 73 -4.06 5.11 15.08
CA ASN A 73 -5.03 6.19 14.90
C ASN A 73 -6.44 5.69 14.55
N THR A 74 -6.57 4.47 14.01
CA THR A 74 -7.88 3.89 13.72
C THR A 74 -8.46 3.22 14.97
N SER A 75 -9.68 3.60 15.37
CA SER A 75 -10.35 3.04 16.54
C SER A 75 -10.94 1.64 16.29
N LYS A 76 -11.21 0.89 17.35
CA LYS A 76 -11.89 -0.41 17.27
C LYS A 76 -13.28 -0.30 16.61
N GLU A 77 -13.99 0.79 16.88
CA GLU A 77 -15.32 1.06 16.34
C GLU A 77 -15.25 1.33 14.83
N GLN A 78 -14.24 2.07 14.37
CA GLN A 78 -14.00 2.29 12.95
C GLN A 78 -13.65 0.98 12.22
N VAL A 79 -12.76 0.16 12.81
CA VAL A 79 -12.45 -1.17 12.28
C VAL A 79 -13.73 -2.04 12.21
N ALA A 80 -14.53 -2.07 13.28
CA ALA A 80 -15.78 -2.82 13.30
C ALA A 80 -16.79 -2.31 12.26
N ALA A 81 -16.85 -1.01 12.00
CA ALA A 81 -17.72 -0.43 10.98
C ALA A 81 -17.30 -0.86 9.56
N LEU A 82 -16.00 -0.81 9.23
CA LEU A 82 -15.47 -1.32 7.96
C LEU A 82 -15.80 -2.80 7.78
N LYS A 83 -15.57 -3.62 8.81
CA LYS A 83 -15.89 -5.07 8.77
C LYS A 83 -17.38 -5.34 8.61
N LYS A 84 -18.25 -4.57 9.29
CA LYS A 84 -19.71 -4.68 9.13
C LYS A 84 -20.16 -4.31 7.71
N ALA A 85 -19.41 -3.45 7.02
CA ALA A 85 -19.59 -3.15 5.61
C ALA A 85 -18.97 -4.22 4.67
N GLY A 86 -18.51 -5.35 5.21
CA GLY A 86 -17.93 -6.46 4.44
C GLY A 86 -16.49 -6.22 3.99
N ARG A 87 -15.82 -5.19 4.51
CA ARG A 87 -14.43 -4.87 4.15
C ARG A 87 -13.45 -5.65 5.02
N LYS A 88 -12.30 -6.00 4.45
CA LYS A 88 -11.14 -6.49 5.19
C LYS A 88 -10.27 -5.35 5.64
N THR A 89 -9.65 -5.48 6.82
CA THR A 89 -8.83 -4.40 7.39
C THR A 89 -7.39 -4.85 7.65
N ILE A 90 -6.44 -4.05 7.17
CA ILE A 90 -5.00 -4.19 7.38
C ILE A 90 -4.55 -3.10 8.36
N CYS A 91 -3.75 -3.48 9.35
CA CYS A 91 -3.21 -2.61 10.39
C CYS A 91 -1.79 -2.17 10.00
N TYR A 92 -1.62 -0.94 9.53
CA TYR A 92 -0.29 -0.38 9.28
C TYR A 92 0.46 -0.12 10.59
N LEU A 93 1.72 -0.57 10.64
CA LEU A 93 2.67 -0.32 11.71
C LEU A 93 4.09 -0.26 11.14
N SER A 94 4.91 0.71 11.54
CA SER A 94 6.34 0.60 11.29
C SER A 94 6.97 -0.44 12.22
N THR A 95 7.74 -1.38 11.64
CA THR A 95 8.42 -2.45 12.39
C THR A 95 9.94 -2.41 12.27
N GLY A 96 10.45 -1.81 11.20
CA GLY A 96 11.88 -1.54 11.02
C GLY A 96 12.31 -0.10 11.32
N ALA A 97 11.37 0.79 11.64
CA ALA A 97 11.67 2.13 12.12
C ALA A 97 10.89 2.46 13.40
N TRP A 98 11.52 3.29 14.23
CA TRP A 98 10.93 3.96 15.37
C TRP A 98 10.35 5.30 14.95
N GLU A 99 9.23 5.67 15.54
CA GLU A 99 8.45 6.88 15.24
C GLU A 99 8.21 7.64 16.56
N ASP A 100 8.72 8.87 16.67
CA ASP A 100 8.71 9.63 17.93
C ASP A 100 7.31 10.04 18.42
N PHE A 101 6.36 10.10 17.49
CA PHE A 101 4.97 10.47 17.71
C PHE A 101 4.10 9.30 18.17
N ARG A 102 4.63 8.07 18.20
CA ARG A 102 3.86 6.91 18.69
C ARG A 102 3.77 6.90 20.21
N PRO A 103 2.64 6.47 20.79
CA PRO A 103 2.43 6.49 22.24
C PRO A 103 3.37 5.55 23.00
N ASP A 104 3.97 4.56 22.32
CA ASP A 104 4.95 3.63 22.86
C ASP A 104 6.40 4.03 22.53
N ALA A 105 6.65 5.21 21.96
CA ALA A 105 7.99 5.63 21.55
C ALA A 105 9.02 5.62 22.70
N ALA A 106 8.57 5.92 23.93
CA ALA A 106 9.41 5.90 25.13
C ALA A 106 9.76 4.48 25.63
N ASP A 107 9.08 3.44 25.14
CA ASP A 107 9.36 2.04 25.51
C ASP A 107 10.62 1.51 24.79
N PHE A 108 11.07 2.17 23.73
CA PHE A 108 12.23 1.75 22.93
C PHE A 108 13.56 2.19 23.57
N PRO A 109 14.49 1.26 23.86
CA PRO A 109 15.86 1.61 24.25
C PRO A 109 16.54 2.47 23.18
N LYS A 110 17.29 3.49 23.61
CA LYS A 110 17.95 4.43 22.68
C LYS A 110 18.99 3.76 21.79
N GLU A 111 19.57 2.65 22.27
CA GLU A 111 20.55 1.85 21.58
C GLU A 111 19.98 1.14 20.34
N LEU A 112 18.65 1.00 20.26
CA LEU A 112 17.99 0.44 19.07
C LEU A 112 17.87 1.47 17.95
N LEU A 113 18.06 2.76 18.23
CA LEU A 113 17.72 3.85 17.31
C LEU A 113 18.92 4.24 16.44
N GLY A 114 18.78 4.04 15.13
CA GLY A 114 19.77 4.33 14.10
C GLY A 114 19.66 5.74 13.50
N LYS A 115 20.00 5.87 12.23
CA LYS A 115 19.84 7.13 11.48
C LYS A 115 18.37 7.38 11.15
N GLY A 116 18.04 8.63 10.84
CA GLY A 116 16.75 8.95 10.24
C GLY A 116 16.56 8.21 8.91
N ASN A 117 15.34 7.80 8.60
CA ASN A 117 15.01 7.06 7.36
C ASN A 117 14.56 7.96 6.21
N GLY A 118 14.54 9.28 6.41
CA GLY A 118 14.06 10.25 5.41
C GLY A 118 12.72 10.90 5.79
N TRP A 119 12.03 10.35 6.79
CA TRP A 119 10.79 10.90 7.35
C TRP A 119 11.06 11.59 8.68
N GLU A 120 10.40 12.73 8.91
CA GLU A 120 10.55 13.50 10.15
C GLU A 120 9.98 12.72 11.34
N GLY A 121 10.72 12.67 12.44
CA GLY A 121 10.34 11.89 13.62
C GLY A 121 10.65 10.39 13.52
N GLU A 122 11.21 9.91 12.39
CA GLU A 122 11.48 8.50 12.18
C GLU A 122 12.97 8.14 12.18
N ARG A 123 13.31 6.97 12.73
CA ARG A 123 14.67 6.43 12.78
C ARG A 123 14.68 4.93 12.57
N TRP A 124 15.60 4.41 11.77
CA TRP A 124 15.80 2.98 11.59
C TRP A 124 16.06 2.24 12.92
N LEU A 125 15.59 1.01 13.04
CA LEU A 125 15.81 0.13 14.19
C LEU A 125 16.97 -0.85 13.95
N ASP A 126 17.73 -1.18 15.00
CA ASP A 126 18.71 -2.28 14.96
C ASP A 126 17.98 -3.64 15.05
N ILE A 127 17.52 -4.15 13.91
CA ILE A 127 16.76 -5.40 13.82
C ILE A 127 17.53 -6.65 14.30
N ARG A 128 18.85 -6.56 14.47
CA ARG A 128 19.68 -7.64 15.05
C ARG A 128 19.39 -7.83 16.54
N ARG A 129 18.81 -6.83 17.20
CA ARG A 129 18.41 -6.82 18.61
C ARG A 129 16.98 -7.37 18.77
N SER A 130 16.70 -8.47 18.08
CA SER A 130 15.34 -9.06 17.98
C SER A 130 14.73 -9.39 19.35
N ALA A 131 15.53 -9.82 20.33
CA ALA A 131 15.04 -10.10 21.68
C ALA A 131 14.42 -8.88 22.39
N GLU A 132 14.85 -7.67 22.03
CA GLU A 132 14.30 -6.43 22.59
C GLU A 132 13.16 -5.87 21.73
N LEU A 133 13.21 -6.08 20.41
CA LEU A 133 12.17 -5.64 19.48
C LEU A 133 10.92 -6.54 19.51
N GLU A 134 11.09 -7.85 19.66
CA GLU A 134 10.00 -8.83 19.67
C GLU A 134 8.88 -8.46 20.64
N PRO A 135 9.12 -8.19 21.94
CA PRO A 135 8.04 -7.81 22.87
C PRO A 135 7.34 -6.49 22.50
N LEU A 136 8.06 -5.54 21.89
CA LEU A 136 7.50 -4.27 21.44
C LEU A 136 6.56 -4.49 20.24
N MET A 137 7.00 -5.24 19.24
CA MET A 137 6.18 -5.58 18.06
C MET A 137 5.00 -6.47 18.44
N ALA A 138 5.20 -7.44 19.33
CA ALA A 138 4.15 -8.27 19.91
C ALA A 138 3.02 -7.42 20.53
N LYS A 139 3.36 -6.42 21.35
CA LYS A 139 2.40 -5.49 21.97
C LYS A 139 1.63 -4.68 20.92
N ARG A 140 2.30 -4.20 19.87
CA ARG A 140 1.64 -3.51 18.75
C ARG A 140 0.67 -4.45 17.99
N PHE A 141 1.04 -5.71 17.79
CA PHE A 141 0.19 -6.67 17.09
C PHE A 141 -0.99 -7.14 17.95
N ASP A 142 -0.80 -7.24 19.27
CA ASP A 142 -1.89 -7.46 20.23
C ASP A 142 -2.92 -6.33 20.18
N MET A 143 -2.48 -5.08 20.04
CA MET A 143 -3.38 -3.94 19.82
C MET A 143 -4.18 -4.11 18.52
N CYS A 144 -3.53 -4.40 17.39
CA CYS A 144 -4.24 -4.63 16.12
C CYS A 144 -5.26 -5.78 16.25
N LYS A 145 -4.88 -6.88 16.90
CA LYS A 145 -5.78 -8.00 17.15
C LYS A 145 -6.98 -7.60 18.00
N ALA A 146 -6.77 -6.85 19.09
CA ALA A 146 -7.82 -6.41 20.00
C ALA A 146 -8.80 -5.41 19.35
N LYS A 147 -8.32 -4.61 18.38
CA LYS A 147 -9.14 -3.74 17.54
C LYS A 147 -9.92 -4.51 16.45
N GLY A 148 -9.53 -5.75 16.15
CA GLY A 148 -10.25 -6.64 15.24
C GLY A 148 -9.75 -6.63 13.79
N PHE A 149 -8.54 -6.14 13.54
CA PHE A 149 -7.91 -6.19 12.21
C PHE A 149 -7.79 -7.62 11.67
N ASP A 150 -7.79 -7.77 10.35
CA ASP A 150 -7.59 -9.05 9.66
C ASP A 150 -6.11 -9.33 9.38
N ALA A 151 -5.29 -8.28 9.20
CA ALA A 151 -3.87 -8.41 8.87
C ALA A 151 -3.00 -7.26 9.42
N ILE A 152 -1.68 -7.42 9.29
CA ILE A 152 -0.66 -6.40 9.54
C ILE A 152 -0.01 -5.99 8.22
N GLU A 153 0.20 -4.69 8.01
CA GLU A 153 1.22 -4.14 7.10
C GLU A 153 2.41 -3.66 7.96
N PRO A 154 3.50 -4.43 8.05
CA PRO A 154 4.70 -4.02 8.75
C PRO A 154 5.60 -3.21 7.80
N ASP A 155 5.80 -1.93 8.07
CA ASP A 155 6.65 -1.07 7.25
C ASP A 155 8.13 -1.14 7.63
N ASN A 156 8.98 -0.62 6.74
CA ASN A 156 10.43 -0.49 6.86
C ASN A 156 11.15 -1.86 6.91
N MET A 157 10.73 -2.81 6.06
CA MET A 157 11.24 -4.20 6.04
C MET A 157 12.53 -4.41 5.24
N ASP A 158 13.23 -3.34 4.85
CA ASP A 158 14.38 -3.34 3.95
C ASP A 158 15.55 -2.47 4.48
N GLY A 159 15.68 -2.37 5.80
CA GLY A 159 16.71 -1.55 6.46
C GLY A 159 18.16 -1.91 6.08
N TYR A 160 18.44 -3.15 5.67
CA TYR A 160 19.76 -3.57 5.16
C TYR A 160 20.14 -2.96 3.81
N ALA A 161 19.15 -2.59 2.98
CA ALA A 161 19.37 -1.91 1.71
C ALA A 161 19.50 -0.39 1.89
N ASN A 162 19.36 0.10 3.12
CA ASN A 162 19.30 1.51 3.47
C ASN A 162 20.48 1.94 4.37
N SER A 163 20.68 3.26 4.46
CA SER A 163 21.64 3.87 5.39
C SER A 163 21.09 3.90 6.83
N SER A 164 20.83 2.73 7.40
CA SER A 164 20.20 2.58 8.72
C SER A 164 21.02 3.11 9.89
N GLY A 165 22.33 3.27 9.72
CA GLY A 165 23.27 3.54 10.82
C GLY A 165 23.72 2.29 11.56
N PHE A 166 23.23 1.12 11.16
CA PHE A 166 23.67 -0.19 11.63
C PHE A 166 24.23 -0.99 10.45
N PRO A 167 25.19 -1.92 10.69
CA PRO A 167 25.72 -2.79 9.65
C PRO A 167 24.77 -3.97 9.43
N LEU A 168 23.52 -3.69 9.03
CA LEU A 168 22.50 -4.69 8.76
C LEU A 168 22.85 -5.47 7.50
N THR A 169 22.74 -6.78 7.55
CA THR A 169 22.91 -7.66 6.40
C THR A 169 21.55 -8.14 5.87
N ALA A 170 21.53 -8.64 4.64
CA ALA A 170 20.35 -9.31 4.10
C ALA A 170 19.88 -10.47 4.99
N ALA A 171 20.81 -11.23 5.60
CA ALA A 171 20.46 -12.31 6.52
C ALA A 171 19.79 -11.81 7.81
N ASP A 172 20.22 -10.67 8.35
CA ASP A 172 19.58 -10.05 9.51
C ASP A 172 18.14 -9.62 9.18
N GLN A 173 17.94 -9.00 8.01
CA GLN A 173 16.61 -8.61 7.54
C GLN A 173 15.70 -9.82 7.32
N LEU A 174 16.22 -10.87 6.68
CA LEU A 174 15.46 -12.08 6.40
C LEU A 174 14.99 -12.75 7.71
N ALA A 175 15.86 -12.81 8.72
CA ALA A 175 15.53 -13.35 10.02
C ALA A 175 14.46 -12.50 10.74
N TYR A 176 14.59 -11.17 10.70
CA TYR A 176 13.63 -10.27 11.33
C TYR A 176 12.27 -10.27 10.62
N ASN A 177 12.24 -10.26 9.29
CA ASN A 177 11.01 -10.32 8.51
C ASN A 177 10.23 -11.62 8.79
N ARG A 178 10.93 -12.76 8.95
CA ARG A 178 10.30 -14.02 9.39
C ARG A 178 9.78 -13.99 10.82
N LEU A 179 10.49 -13.32 11.73
CA LEU A 179 9.99 -13.08 13.10
C LEU A 179 8.70 -12.27 13.08
N ILE A 180 8.64 -11.20 12.29
CA ILE A 180 7.45 -10.37 12.12
C ILE A 180 6.27 -11.19 11.58
N ALA A 181 6.49 -11.99 10.53
CA ALA A 181 5.46 -12.87 9.99
C ALA A 181 4.94 -13.85 11.05
N LYS A 182 5.86 -14.49 11.80
CA LYS A 182 5.52 -15.38 12.91
C LYS A 182 4.67 -14.70 13.98
N LEU A 183 5.03 -13.49 14.41
CA LEU A 183 4.30 -12.76 15.45
C LEU A 183 2.86 -12.44 15.03
N ALA A 184 2.63 -12.12 13.76
CA ALA A 184 1.29 -11.92 13.22
C ALA A 184 0.50 -13.23 13.17
N HIS A 185 1.13 -14.31 12.68
CA HIS A 185 0.51 -15.63 12.57
C HIS A 185 0.13 -16.23 13.92
N ASP A 186 0.96 -16.06 14.95
CA ASP A 186 0.67 -16.49 16.33
C ASP A 186 -0.62 -15.82 16.88
N ARG A 187 -1.00 -14.67 16.32
CA ARG A 187 -2.23 -13.92 16.66
C ARG A 187 -3.39 -14.21 15.70
N GLY A 188 -3.19 -15.12 14.75
CA GLY A 188 -4.16 -15.43 13.70
C GLY A 188 -4.45 -14.23 12.79
N LEU A 189 -3.46 -13.36 12.59
CA LEU A 189 -3.49 -12.27 11.63
C LEU A 189 -2.69 -12.69 10.40
N SER A 190 -3.11 -12.24 9.23
CA SER A 190 -2.26 -12.29 8.04
C SER A 190 -1.22 -11.18 8.08
N VAL A 191 -0.22 -11.25 7.21
CA VAL A 191 0.86 -10.26 7.17
C VAL A 191 1.35 -10.01 5.75
N GLY A 192 1.61 -8.75 5.44
CA GLY A 192 2.17 -8.30 4.17
C GLY A 192 3.68 -8.14 4.20
N LEU A 193 4.35 -8.37 3.07
CA LEU A 193 5.74 -7.93 2.86
C LEU A 193 5.72 -6.54 2.23
N LYS A 194 6.22 -5.53 2.94
CA LYS A 194 6.34 -4.16 2.43
C LYS A 194 7.70 -3.96 1.77
N ASN A 195 7.70 -3.68 0.47
CA ASN A 195 8.91 -3.57 -0.36
C ASN A 195 9.83 -4.81 -0.24
N ASP A 196 11.11 -4.64 0.11
CA ASP A 196 12.14 -5.71 0.23
C ASP A 196 12.17 -6.73 -0.95
N LEU A 197 12.17 -6.19 -2.18
CA LEU A 197 11.97 -6.99 -3.39
C LEU A 197 13.09 -8.03 -3.60
N ASP A 198 14.28 -7.77 -3.06
CA ASP A 198 15.46 -8.65 -3.10
C ASP A 198 15.25 -9.97 -2.35
N GLN A 199 14.37 -9.99 -1.35
CA GLN A 199 14.13 -11.18 -0.53
C GLN A 199 12.80 -11.88 -0.82
N ILE A 200 12.02 -11.40 -1.80
CA ILE A 200 10.77 -12.05 -2.22
C ILE A 200 10.92 -13.56 -2.46
N PRO A 201 11.96 -14.07 -3.17
CA PRO A 201 12.10 -15.51 -3.39
C PRO A 201 12.18 -16.34 -2.10
N ASP A 202 12.72 -15.77 -1.03
CA ASP A 202 12.90 -16.41 0.28
C ASP A 202 11.73 -16.16 1.24
N LEU A 203 10.93 -15.11 1.02
CA LEU A 203 9.86 -14.66 1.91
C LEU A 203 8.45 -14.90 1.38
N VAL A 204 8.25 -15.15 0.08
CA VAL A 204 6.89 -15.32 -0.48
C VAL A 204 6.07 -16.42 0.22
N GLY A 205 6.71 -17.41 0.84
CA GLY A 205 6.05 -18.45 1.63
C GLY A 205 5.53 -17.98 2.99
N ASP A 206 6.14 -16.94 3.56
CA ASP A 206 5.89 -16.46 4.92
C ASP A 206 4.79 -15.37 4.99
N PHE A 207 4.48 -14.70 3.87
CA PHE A 207 3.54 -13.57 3.82
C PHE A 207 2.31 -13.88 2.96
N GLU A 208 1.16 -13.33 3.31
CA GLU A 208 -0.11 -13.55 2.59
C GLU A 208 -0.33 -12.56 1.44
N PHE A 209 0.39 -11.44 1.42
CA PHE A 209 0.35 -10.43 0.36
C PHE A 209 1.65 -9.60 0.37
N ALA A 210 1.78 -8.71 -0.60
CA ALA A 210 2.82 -7.68 -0.60
C ALA A 210 2.20 -6.29 -0.70
N VAL A 211 2.90 -5.29 -0.14
CA VAL A 211 2.64 -3.87 -0.37
C VAL A 211 3.89 -3.29 -1.04
N ASN A 212 3.69 -2.58 -2.14
CA ASN A 212 4.78 -1.97 -2.91
C ASN A 212 4.51 -0.50 -3.18
N GLU A 213 5.57 0.28 -3.08
CA GLU A 213 5.62 1.62 -3.61
C GLU A 213 6.52 1.64 -4.84
N GLN A 214 6.01 2.24 -5.92
CA GLN A 214 6.77 2.75 -7.05
C GLN A 214 7.47 1.72 -7.94
N CYS A 215 7.02 0.45 -7.96
CA CYS A 215 7.68 -0.54 -8.82
C CYS A 215 7.61 -0.20 -10.30
N ALA A 216 6.63 0.59 -10.77
CA ALA A 216 6.57 0.97 -12.17
C ALA A 216 7.52 2.14 -12.46
N GLN A 217 7.67 3.08 -11.53
CA GLN A 217 8.68 4.13 -11.59
C GLN A 217 10.11 3.55 -11.63
N TYR A 218 10.38 2.48 -10.88
CA TYR A 218 11.69 1.83 -10.82
C TYR A 218 11.84 0.61 -11.74
N GLU A 219 10.88 0.35 -12.61
CA GLU A 219 10.88 -0.76 -13.58
C GLU A 219 11.07 -2.16 -12.95
N GLU A 220 10.55 -2.37 -11.75
CA GLU A 220 10.79 -3.55 -10.93
C GLU A 220 9.52 -4.36 -10.60
N CYS A 221 8.37 -4.01 -11.19
CA CYS A 221 7.09 -4.70 -10.88
C CYS A 221 7.10 -6.21 -11.16
N GLU A 222 7.92 -6.68 -12.11
CA GLU A 222 7.98 -8.12 -12.41
C GLU A 222 8.55 -8.97 -11.27
N ARG A 223 9.25 -8.34 -10.32
CA ARG A 223 9.80 -9.01 -9.14
C ARG A 223 8.73 -9.50 -8.18
N TYR A 224 7.50 -8.98 -8.29
CA TYR A 224 6.34 -9.41 -7.52
C TYR A 224 5.59 -10.61 -8.12
N ARG A 225 6.00 -11.12 -9.29
CA ARG A 225 5.42 -12.32 -9.91
C ARG A 225 5.32 -13.53 -8.97
N PRO A 226 6.26 -13.80 -8.04
CA PRO A 226 6.11 -14.90 -7.09
C PRO A 226 4.85 -14.80 -6.22
N PHE A 227 4.49 -13.60 -5.74
CA PHE A 227 3.24 -13.39 -4.98
C PHE A 227 2.02 -13.67 -5.86
N VAL A 228 1.97 -13.07 -7.04
CA VAL A 228 0.85 -13.22 -7.98
C VAL A 228 0.69 -14.67 -8.42
N ALA A 229 1.79 -15.37 -8.70
CA ALA A 229 1.80 -16.80 -9.05
C ALA A 229 1.32 -17.69 -7.90
N ALA A 230 1.55 -17.28 -6.65
CA ALA A 230 1.02 -17.94 -5.45
C ALA A 230 -0.46 -17.55 -5.15
N GLY A 231 -1.10 -16.76 -6.02
CA GLY A 231 -2.47 -16.29 -5.81
C GLY A 231 -2.60 -15.28 -4.68
N LYS A 232 -1.54 -14.50 -4.42
CA LYS A 232 -1.47 -13.48 -3.37
C LYS A 232 -1.53 -12.09 -3.98
N ALA A 233 -2.28 -11.19 -3.36
CA ALA A 233 -2.36 -9.80 -3.80
C ALA A 233 -1.00 -9.09 -3.65
N VAL A 234 -0.79 -8.13 -4.54
CA VAL A 234 0.28 -7.15 -4.47
C VAL A 234 -0.40 -5.80 -4.53
N PHE A 235 -0.51 -5.16 -3.38
CA PHE A 235 -1.07 -3.82 -3.22
C PHE A 235 0.01 -2.81 -3.64
N HIS A 236 -0.21 -2.14 -4.75
CA HIS A 236 0.80 -1.32 -5.42
C HIS A 236 0.39 0.15 -5.49
N VAL A 237 1.32 1.05 -5.21
CA VAL A 237 1.09 2.50 -5.27
C VAL A 237 2.14 3.22 -6.09
N GLU A 238 1.68 4.15 -6.92
CA GLU A 238 2.53 5.15 -7.56
C GLU A 238 2.19 6.55 -7.01
N TYR A 239 3.22 7.34 -6.72
CA TYR A 239 3.07 8.73 -6.28
C TYR A 239 3.20 9.73 -7.44
N GLU A 240 3.99 9.36 -8.44
CA GLU A 240 4.32 10.20 -9.58
C GLU A 240 3.89 9.54 -10.90
N GLY A 241 4.21 10.18 -12.02
CA GLY A 241 3.86 9.71 -13.36
C GLY A 241 2.38 9.86 -13.71
N ARG A 242 2.03 9.49 -14.95
CA ARG A 242 0.65 9.52 -15.42
C ARG A 242 0.04 8.13 -15.31
N LEU A 243 -1.14 8.02 -14.70
CA LEU A 243 -1.92 6.79 -14.56
C LEU A 243 -1.96 5.96 -15.87
N ARG A 244 -2.18 6.60 -17.02
CA ARG A 244 -2.24 5.94 -18.33
C ARG A 244 -0.94 5.25 -18.79
N GLU A 245 0.20 5.59 -18.17
CA GLU A 245 1.53 5.07 -18.55
C GLU A 245 1.89 3.84 -17.74
N TRP A 246 1.73 3.91 -16.42
CA TRP A 246 2.09 2.80 -15.53
C TRP A 246 0.94 1.81 -15.30
N CYS A 247 -0.33 2.21 -15.46
CA CYS A 247 -1.46 1.29 -15.26
C CYS A 247 -1.42 0.05 -16.17
N PRO A 248 -1.02 0.16 -17.46
CA PRO A 248 -0.80 -1.03 -18.31
C PRO A 248 0.27 -2.00 -17.80
N VAL A 249 1.29 -1.50 -17.07
CA VAL A 249 2.31 -2.34 -16.41
C VAL A 249 1.68 -3.10 -15.25
N SER A 250 1.02 -2.40 -14.34
CA SER A 250 0.25 -2.98 -13.24
C SER A 250 -0.73 -4.06 -13.71
N GLN A 251 -1.49 -3.76 -14.76
CA GLN A 251 -2.46 -4.69 -15.35
C GLN A 251 -1.81 -5.98 -15.90
N ARG A 252 -0.63 -5.86 -16.52
CA ARG A 252 0.11 -7.01 -17.04
C ARG A 252 0.63 -7.89 -15.90
N GLU A 253 1.14 -7.27 -14.84
CA GLU A 253 1.65 -7.98 -13.66
C GLU A 253 0.54 -8.37 -12.67
N LYS A 254 -0.73 -8.03 -12.94
CA LYS A 254 -1.92 -8.32 -12.11
C LYS A 254 -1.85 -7.74 -10.69
N LEU A 255 -1.34 -6.51 -10.57
CA LEU A 255 -1.27 -5.79 -9.30
C LEU A 255 -2.61 -5.13 -8.96
N SER A 256 -2.86 -4.92 -7.66
CA SER A 256 -3.95 -4.08 -7.14
C SER A 256 -3.44 -2.66 -6.97
N SER A 257 -3.74 -1.74 -7.89
CA SER A 257 -2.95 -0.50 -8.00
C SER A 257 -3.71 0.81 -7.79
N LEU A 258 -3.08 1.75 -7.09
CA LEU A 258 -3.56 3.10 -6.85
C LEU A 258 -2.51 4.15 -7.23
N GLN A 259 -2.95 5.32 -7.70
CA GLN A 259 -2.18 6.54 -7.56
C GLN A 259 -2.52 7.18 -6.23
N LYS A 260 -1.50 7.58 -5.46
CA LYS A 260 -1.66 8.25 -4.16
C LYS A 260 -0.82 9.53 -4.11
N LYS A 261 -1.09 10.38 -3.13
CA LYS A 261 -0.14 11.39 -2.65
C LYS A 261 0.71 10.77 -1.54
N THR A 262 1.90 11.31 -1.31
CA THR A 262 2.85 10.82 -0.29
C THR A 262 2.37 11.02 1.15
N ASP A 263 1.40 11.92 1.39
CA ASP A 263 0.78 12.09 2.71
C ASP A 263 -0.24 10.99 3.04
N LEU A 264 -0.61 10.16 2.07
CA LEU A 264 -1.52 9.01 2.23
C LEU A 264 -2.85 9.39 2.90
N ASP A 265 -3.41 10.54 2.52
CA ASP A 265 -4.78 10.96 2.83
C ASP A 265 -5.82 10.08 2.10
N ALA A 266 -7.10 10.44 2.11
CA ALA A 266 -8.14 9.66 1.43
C ALA A 266 -8.01 9.69 -0.11
N TRP A 267 -7.31 10.66 -0.70
CA TRP A 267 -7.24 10.85 -2.15
C TRP A 267 -6.61 9.64 -2.84
N ARG A 268 -7.19 9.26 -3.98
CA ARG A 268 -6.65 8.20 -4.83
C ARG A 268 -7.06 8.40 -6.28
N ARG A 269 -6.36 7.72 -7.19
CA ARG A 269 -6.89 7.32 -8.49
C ARG A 269 -6.69 5.83 -8.68
N TRP A 270 -7.73 5.12 -9.07
CA TRP A 270 -7.65 3.67 -9.22
C TRP A 270 -7.19 3.27 -10.63
N CYS A 271 -6.32 2.25 -10.69
CA CYS A 271 -5.98 1.57 -11.93
C CYS A 271 -6.82 0.28 -12.02
N PRO A 272 -7.82 0.20 -12.92
CA PRO A 272 -8.67 -0.97 -13.02
C PRO A 272 -7.91 -2.19 -13.55
N PRO A 273 -8.31 -3.41 -13.17
CA PRO A 273 -7.88 -4.65 -13.81
C PRO A 273 -8.10 -4.62 -15.33
N ARG A 274 -7.26 -5.33 -16.08
CA ARG A 274 -7.42 -5.43 -17.54
C ARG A 274 -8.72 -6.18 -17.86
N GLY A 275 -9.64 -5.52 -18.57
CA GLY A 275 -10.88 -6.12 -19.05
C GLY A 275 -12.12 -5.74 -18.25
N GLU A 276 -11.99 -4.90 -17.21
CA GLU A 276 -13.13 -4.16 -16.68
C GLU A 276 -13.37 -2.90 -17.54
N PRO A 277 -14.62 -2.62 -17.95
CA PRO A 277 -14.98 -1.50 -18.82
C PRO A 277 -14.77 -0.15 -18.15
#